data_AF-A0A9X6RTR7-F1
#
_entry.id   AF-A0A9X6RTR7-F1
#
_cell.length_a   1.000
_cell.length_b   1.000
_cell.length_c   1.000
_cell.angle_alpha   90.00
_cell.angle_beta   90.00
_cell.angle_gamma   90.00
#
_symmetry.space_group_name_H-M   'P 1'
#
loop_
_entity.id
_entity.type
_entity.pdbx_description
1 polymer ?
#
loop_
_entity_poly.entity_id
_entity_poly.type
_entity_poly.pdbx_seq_one_letter_code
_entity_poly.pdbx_strand_id
1 'polypeptide(L)'
;MVNRKLFKEGPFESNAWITWVPHSHYYHTRWDLYSKGYMDAADCLVDDSIANRHAHKGDRLVYPIIFSYRQALELKLKQIILLDESLKTNTTKDALEIMNDFGHEVDKLWDKVKIIINKLFKKDIEEHGDRKIQQIDNYIKEFTEIDPLSFTFRYPLAKPKRKQAKEGKLPIEQLENLGDDREPICLSNLKESMHDLMSFLTGAADTLGDQLEIERKNSLPIPALIEPETCE
;
A
#
# COMPACT_ATOMS: atom_id res chain seq x y z
N MET A 1 14.18 36.06 -16.60
CA MET A 1 13.55 35.29 -15.51
C MET A 1 14.61 34.41 -14.87
N VAL A 2 14.71 34.38 -13.54
CA VAL A 2 15.63 33.45 -12.85
C VAL A 2 15.10 32.03 -13.05
N ASN A 3 15.95 31.14 -13.58
CA ASN A 3 15.60 29.72 -13.76
C ASN A 3 15.48 29.06 -12.37
N ARG A 4 14.25 28.94 -11.87
CA ARG A 4 13.96 28.29 -10.58
C ARG A 4 13.79 26.79 -10.81
N LYS A 5 14.55 25.98 -10.07
CA LYS A 5 14.38 24.52 -10.04
C LYS A 5 13.28 24.12 -9.06
N LEU A 6 12.46 23.14 -9.45
CA LEU A 6 11.45 22.51 -8.58
C LEU A 6 12.11 21.65 -7.50
N PHE A 7 13.05 20.77 -7.89
CA PHE A 7 13.84 19.95 -6.98
C PHE A 7 15.18 20.63 -6.69
N LYS A 8 15.30 21.22 -5.52
CA LYS A 8 16.52 21.83 -5.00
C LYS A 8 16.59 21.60 -3.50
N GLU A 9 17.79 21.42 -2.98
CA GLU A 9 18.01 21.43 -1.54
C GLU A 9 17.74 22.82 -0.95
N GLY A 10 17.31 22.82 0.31
CA GLY A 10 17.17 23.98 1.18
C GLY A 10 17.89 23.76 2.50
N PRO A 11 17.49 24.50 3.55
CA PRO A 11 17.95 24.24 4.92
C PRO A 11 17.70 22.80 5.35
N PHE A 12 18.58 22.26 6.20
CA PHE A 12 18.56 20.84 6.60
C PHE A 12 17.19 20.40 7.14
N GLU A 13 16.58 21.20 8.00
CA GLU A 13 15.27 20.98 8.62
C GLU A 13 14.10 20.98 7.64
N SER A 14 14.29 21.52 6.44
CA SER A 14 13.29 21.58 5.36
C SER A 14 13.56 20.57 4.25
N ASN A 15 14.63 19.78 4.36
CA ASN A 15 15.00 18.78 3.36
C ASN A 15 14.37 17.41 3.68
N ALA A 16 13.85 16.77 2.63
CA ALA A 16 13.53 15.35 2.63
C ALA A 16 14.43 14.65 1.59
N TRP A 17 14.98 13.49 1.96
CA TRP A 17 15.99 12.81 1.18
C TRP A 17 15.37 11.60 0.48
N ILE A 18 15.13 11.70 -0.84
CA ILE A 18 14.48 10.64 -1.63
C ILE A 18 15.30 9.34 -1.72
N THR A 19 16.60 9.42 -1.43
CA THR A 19 17.53 8.29 -1.38
C THR A 19 17.71 7.72 0.02
N TRP A 20 17.10 8.33 1.05
CA TRP A 20 17.23 7.85 2.41
C TRP A 20 16.52 6.50 2.56
N VAL A 21 17.27 5.54 3.07
CA VAL A 21 16.79 4.21 3.44
C VAL A 21 17.45 3.90 4.78
N PRO A 22 16.73 3.36 5.78
CA PRO A 22 17.34 2.87 7.00
C PRO A 22 18.44 1.84 6.66
N HIS A 23 19.50 1.75 7.48
CA HIS A 23 20.77 1.01 7.21
C HIS A 23 20.64 -0.50 6.90
N SER A 24 19.45 -1.06 6.81
CA SER A 24 19.19 -2.36 6.19
C SER A 24 19.24 -2.21 4.66
N HIS A 25 20.23 -2.82 4.00
CA HIS A 25 20.39 -2.82 2.54
C HIS A 25 19.32 -3.67 1.82
N TYR A 26 18.16 -3.89 2.42
CA TYR A 26 17.18 -4.82 1.92
C TYR A 26 16.08 -4.10 1.15
N TYR A 27 15.88 -4.53 -0.09
CA TYR A 27 14.87 -3.94 -0.98
C TYR A 27 13.45 -3.93 -0.36
N HIS A 28 13.10 -4.89 0.52
CA HIS A 28 11.81 -4.95 1.20
C HIS A 28 11.58 -3.81 2.22
N THR A 29 12.64 -3.22 2.79
CA THR A 29 12.48 -2.09 3.73
C THR A 29 12.10 -0.80 3.01
N ARG A 30 12.37 -0.69 1.70
CA ARG A 30 11.81 0.40 0.89
C ARG A 30 10.29 0.29 0.72
N TRP A 31 9.75 -0.92 0.59
CA TRP A 31 8.30 -1.11 0.49
C TRP A 31 7.60 -0.73 1.80
N ASP A 32 8.19 -1.11 2.93
CA ASP A 32 7.72 -0.69 4.25
C ASP A 32 7.73 0.83 4.40
N LEU A 33 8.85 1.47 4.06
CA LEU A 33 9.00 2.93 4.13
C LEU A 33 7.90 3.65 3.33
N TYR A 34 7.63 3.19 2.10
CA TYR A 34 6.60 3.79 1.26
C TYR A 34 5.20 3.53 1.82
N SER A 35 4.92 2.29 2.25
CA SER A 35 3.65 1.93 2.87
C SER A 35 3.36 2.79 4.10
N LYS A 36 4.33 2.92 5.00
CA LYS A 36 4.26 3.77 6.19
C LYS A 36 4.07 5.24 5.83
N GLY A 37 4.80 5.75 4.84
CA GLY A 37 4.66 7.14 4.38
C GLY A 37 3.24 7.47 3.89
N TYR A 38 2.59 6.55 3.16
CA TYR A 38 1.19 6.71 2.76
C TYR A 38 0.22 6.61 3.95
N MET A 39 0.48 5.71 4.90
CA MET A 39 -0.30 5.59 6.13
C MET A 39 -0.24 6.88 6.97
N ASP A 40 0.96 7.38 7.22
CA ASP A 40 1.22 8.60 8.00
C ASP A 40 0.57 9.82 7.31
N ALA A 41 0.67 9.91 5.98
CA ALA A 41 0.02 10.96 5.21
C ALA A 41 -1.52 10.91 5.35
N ALA A 42 -2.12 9.73 5.26
CA ALA A 42 -3.56 9.55 5.43
C ALA A 42 -4.00 9.94 6.85
N ASP A 43 -3.26 9.52 7.87
CA ASP A 43 -3.50 9.87 9.27
C ASP A 43 -3.48 11.37 9.50
N CYS A 44 -2.47 12.08 8.99
CA CYS A 44 -2.39 13.52 9.09
C CYS A 44 -3.60 14.21 8.45
N LEU A 45 -4.05 13.72 7.28
CA LEU A 45 -5.23 14.26 6.60
C LEU A 45 -6.52 13.97 7.38
N VAL A 46 -6.65 12.80 8.00
CA VAL A 46 -7.78 12.45 8.87
C VAL A 46 -7.82 13.37 10.08
N ASP A 47 -6.70 13.48 10.81
CA ASP A 47 -6.63 14.28 12.04
C ASP A 47 -6.94 15.75 11.76
N ASP A 48 -6.37 16.29 10.69
CA ASP A 48 -6.62 17.66 10.24
C ASP A 48 -8.08 17.86 9.77
N SER A 49 -8.68 16.87 9.11
CA SER A 49 -10.10 16.93 8.70
C SER A 49 -11.06 16.90 9.91
N ILE A 50 -10.74 16.13 10.94
CA ILE A 50 -11.53 16.03 12.17
C ILE A 50 -11.38 17.30 13.01
N ALA A 51 -10.14 17.80 13.16
CA ALA A 51 -9.85 18.99 13.95
C ALA A 51 -10.39 20.27 13.29
N ASN A 52 -10.35 20.36 11.95
CA ASN A 52 -10.69 21.56 11.19
C ASN A 52 -11.88 21.30 10.25
N ARG A 53 -13.10 21.20 10.80
CA ARG A 53 -14.35 20.96 10.05
C ARG A 53 -14.82 22.12 9.14
N HIS A 54 -13.98 23.10 8.87
CA HIS A 54 -14.35 24.26 8.05
C HIS A 54 -14.45 23.91 6.56
N ALA A 55 -15.43 24.51 5.89
CA ALA A 55 -15.51 24.58 4.42
C ALA A 55 -15.41 23.23 3.68
N HIS A 56 -16.14 22.22 4.15
CA HIS A 56 -16.21 20.90 3.46
C HIS A 56 -14.83 20.30 3.21
N LYS A 57 -13.87 20.56 4.12
CA LYS A 57 -12.50 20.08 3.99
C LYS A 57 -12.46 18.54 4.01
N GLY A 58 -13.19 17.92 4.93
CA GLY A 58 -13.36 16.46 4.97
C GLY A 58 -13.91 15.90 3.66
N ASP A 59 -14.95 16.53 3.09
CA ASP A 59 -15.57 16.09 1.83
C ASP A 59 -14.60 16.16 0.64
N ARG A 60 -13.59 17.04 0.69
CA ARG A 60 -12.53 17.11 -0.33
C ARG A 60 -11.36 16.19 -0.03
N LEU A 61 -11.01 16.02 1.23
CA LEU A 61 -9.86 15.21 1.66
C LEU A 61 -10.20 13.71 1.76
N VAL A 62 -11.48 13.32 1.79
CA VAL A 62 -11.90 11.91 1.83
C VAL A 62 -11.31 11.11 0.66
N TYR A 63 -11.24 11.71 -0.54
CA TYR A 63 -10.65 11.08 -1.73
C TYR A 63 -9.16 10.75 -1.53
N PRO A 64 -8.25 11.72 -1.27
CA PRO A 64 -6.85 11.42 -1.02
C PRO A 64 -6.60 10.60 0.26
N ILE A 65 -7.46 10.70 1.29
CA ILE A 65 -7.36 9.85 2.50
C ILE A 65 -7.54 8.39 2.13
N ILE A 66 -8.65 8.04 1.47
CA ILE A 66 -8.94 6.64 1.13
C ILE A 66 -7.91 6.12 0.13
N PHE A 67 -7.55 6.92 -0.88
CA PHE A 67 -6.48 6.55 -1.81
C PHE A 67 -5.16 6.25 -1.10
N SER A 68 -4.75 7.08 -0.14
CA SER A 68 -3.48 6.90 0.58
C SER A 68 -3.51 5.65 1.46
N TYR A 69 -4.59 5.40 2.21
CA TYR A 69 -4.75 4.16 2.97
C TYR A 69 -4.76 2.92 2.07
N ARG A 70 -5.48 2.96 0.94
CA ARG A 70 -5.49 1.88 -0.05
C ARG A 70 -4.09 1.62 -0.59
N GLN A 71 -3.30 2.67 -0.82
CA GLN A 71 -1.95 2.52 -1.35
C GLN A 71 -0.96 2.01 -0.30
N ALA A 72 -1.11 2.41 0.95
CA ALA A 72 -0.37 1.82 2.07
C ALA A 72 -0.63 0.30 2.16
N LEU A 73 -1.90 -0.11 2.07
CA LEU A 73 -2.32 -1.51 2.05
C LEU A 73 -1.69 -2.28 0.88
N GLU A 74 -1.83 -1.78 -0.35
CA GLU A 74 -1.28 -2.42 -1.55
C GLU A 74 0.24 -2.67 -1.40
N LEU A 75 0.99 -1.65 -0.99
CA LEU A 75 2.44 -1.75 -0.81
C LEU A 75 2.80 -2.76 0.29
N LYS A 76 2.04 -2.83 1.38
CA LYS A 76 2.26 -3.78 2.47
C LYS A 76 1.99 -5.22 2.04
N LEU A 77 0.91 -5.48 1.31
CA LEU A 77 0.62 -6.81 0.77
C LEU A 77 1.73 -7.26 -0.19
N LYS A 78 2.18 -6.36 -1.05
CA LYS A 78 3.30 -6.59 -1.97
C LYS A 78 4.62 -6.88 -1.23
N GLN A 79 4.89 -6.16 -0.13
CA GLN A 79 6.05 -6.43 0.74
C GLN A 79 6.02 -7.85 1.32
N ILE A 80 4.87 -8.30 1.83
CA ILE A 80 4.73 -9.64 2.42
C ILE A 80 5.00 -10.72 1.36
N ILE A 81 4.44 -10.58 0.17
CA ILE A 81 4.68 -11.52 -0.94
C ILE A 81 6.18 -11.56 -1.29
N LEU A 82 6.81 -10.39 -1.39
CA LEU A 82 8.25 -10.29 -1.67
C LEU A 82 9.13 -10.99 -0.62
N LEU A 83 8.80 -10.82 0.66
CA LEU A 83 9.51 -11.46 1.75
C LEU A 83 9.39 -12.99 1.66
N ASP A 84 8.17 -13.49 1.46
CA ASP A 84 7.92 -14.93 1.30
C ASP A 84 8.62 -15.52 0.06
N GLU A 85 8.60 -14.84 -1.08
CA GLU A 85 9.35 -15.29 -2.26
C GLU A 85 10.87 -15.26 -2.04
N SER A 86 11.39 -14.27 -1.31
CA SER A 86 12.83 -14.22 -0.97
C SER A 86 13.31 -15.31 -0.02
N LEU A 87 12.41 -15.92 0.75
CA LEU A 87 12.73 -17.13 1.53
C LEU A 87 12.81 -18.38 0.64
N LYS A 88 12.07 -18.39 -0.48
CA LYS A 88 12.06 -19.53 -1.42
C LYS A 88 13.19 -19.46 -2.45
N THR A 89 13.58 -18.25 -2.85
CA THR A 89 14.56 -18.01 -3.90
C THR A 89 15.84 -17.41 -3.33
N ASN A 90 17.01 -17.96 -3.68
CA ASN A 90 18.30 -17.40 -3.30
C ASN A 90 18.65 -16.08 -4.03
N THR A 91 17.77 -15.55 -4.89
CA THR A 91 18.02 -14.30 -5.63
C THR A 91 16.86 -13.31 -5.54
N THR A 92 17.18 -12.04 -5.28
CA THR A 92 16.22 -10.93 -5.27
C THR A 92 15.60 -10.67 -6.66
N LYS A 93 16.27 -11.11 -7.73
CA LYS A 93 15.86 -10.87 -9.11
C LYS A 93 14.56 -11.60 -9.45
N ASP A 94 14.47 -12.87 -9.04
CA ASP A 94 13.28 -13.70 -9.28
C ASP A 94 12.05 -13.12 -8.55
N ALA A 95 12.26 -12.65 -7.32
CA ALA A 95 11.20 -12.00 -6.54
C ALA A 95 10.67 -10.72 -7.20
N LEU A 96 11.54 -9.90 -7.83
CA LEU A 96 11.12 -8.69 -8.56
C LEU A 96 10.40 -9.00 -9.87
N GLU A 97 10.78 -10.05 -10.59
CA GLU A 97 10.09 -10.48 -11.79
C GLU A 97 8.66 -10.97 -11.46
N ILE A 98 8.51 -11.77 -10.40
CA ILE A 98 7.20 -12.17 -9.86
C ILE A 98 6.36 -10.95 -9.47
N MET A 99 6.99 -9.87 -9.01
CA MET A 99 6.30 -8.64 -8.65
C MET A 99 5.71 -7.87 -9.82
N ASN A 100 6.35 -7.91 -10.98
CA ASN A 100 5.83 -7.25 -12.19
C ASN A 100 4.56 -7.92 -12.72
N ASP A 101 4.32 -9.18 -12.35
CA ASP A 101 3.09 -9.89 -12.69
C ASP A 101 1.90 -9.46 -11.82
N PHE A 102 2.14 -8.73 -10.73
CA PHE A 102 1.08 -8.25 -9.86
C PHE A 102 0.55 -6.88 -10.25
N GLY A 103 -0.76 -6.84 -10.53
CA GLY A 103 -1.51 -5.60 -10.72
C GLY A 103 -1.73 -4.80 -9.42
N HIS A 104 -2.76 -3.97 -9.44
CA HIS A 104 -3.19 -3.11 -8.33
C HIS A 104 -4.39 -3.69 -7.57
N GLU A 105 -4.79 -4.91 -7.90
CA GLU A 105 -5.97 -5.61 -7.39
C GLU A 105 -5.68 -6.14 -5.98
N VAL A 106 -6.20 -5.44 -4.95
CA VAL A 106 -5.87 -5.73 -3.54
C VAL A 106 -6.45 -7.06 -3.06
N ASP A 107 -7.57 -7.50 -3.62
CA ASP A 107 -8.15 -8.83 -3.42
C ASP A 107 -7.20 -9.94 -3.87
N LYS A 108 -6.64 -9.84 -5.08
CA LYS A 108 -5.69 -10.84 -5.60
C LYS A 108 -4.38 -10.87 -4.81
N LEU A 109 -3.89 -9.71 -4.40
CA LEU A 109 -2.72 -9.61 -3.52
C LEU A 109 -3.02 -10.26 -2.18
N TRP A 110 -4.19 -9.97 -1.62
CA TRP A 110 -4.62 -10.53 -0.35
C TRP A 110 -4.81 -12.03 -0.38
N ASP A 111 -5.38 -12.61 -1.44
CA ASP A 111 -5.52 -14.06 -1.55
C ASP A 111 -4.17 -14.78 -1.45
N LYS A 112 -3.11 -14.20 -2.03
CA LYS A 112 -1.75 -14.72 -1.87
C LYS A 112 -1.22 -14.52 -0.47
N VAL A 113 -1.33 -13.32 0.09
CA VAL A 113 -0.90 -13.02 1.47
C VAL A 113 -1.62 -13.90 2.48
N LYS A 114 -2.91 -14.17 2.29
CA LYS A 114 -3.71 -15.05 3.13
C LYS A 114 -3.18 -16.47 3.13
N ILE A 115 -2.73 -17.00 1.99
CA ILE A 115 -2.06 -18.31 1.94
C ILE A 115 -0.77 -18.30 2.76
N ILE A 116 0.01 -17.22 2.68
CA ILE A 116 1.26 -17.06 3.44
C ILE A 116 0.96 -17.00 4.94
N ILE A 117 0.02 -16.16 5.37
CA ILE A 117 -0.39 -15.98 6.76
C ILE A 117 -0.95 -17.28 7.35
N ASN A 118 -1.78 -18.02 6.62
CA ASN A 118 -2.29 -19.31 7.08
C ASN A 118 -1.17 -20.35 7.31
N LYS A 119 -0.06 -20.25 6.58
CA LYS A 119 1.11 -21.10 6.82
C LYS A 119 1.92 -20.62 8.02
N LEU A 120 2.20 -19.32 8.09
CA LEU A 120 2.99 -18.71 9.18
C LEU A 120 2.36 -18.93 10.55
N PHE A 121 1.06 -18.71 10.65
CA PHE A 121 0.33 -18.74 11.92
C PHE A 121 -0.58 -19.96 12.04
N LYS A 122 -0.26 -21.06 11.33
CA LYS A 122 -1.10 -22.26 11.29
C LYS A 122 -1.53 -22.73 12.68
N LYS A 123 -0.57 -22.83 13.61
CA LYS A 123 -0.81 -23.28 14.97
C LYS A 123 -1.72 -22.32 15.74
N ASP A 124 -1.44 -21.03 15.69
CA ASP A 124 -2.24 -20.02 16.38
C ASP A 124 -3.67 -19.97 15.84
N ILE A 125 -3.85 -20.16 14.53
CA ILE A 125 -5.17 -20.24 13.89
C ILE A 125 -5.91 -21.51 14.32
N GLU A 126 -5.23 -22.66 14.40
CA GLU A 126 -5.82 -23.92 14.88
C GLU A 126 -6.25 -23.82 16.36
N GLU A 127 -5.49 -23.10 17.19
CA GLU A 127 -5.75 -22.95 18.64
C GLU A 127 -6.74 -21.83 18.98
N HIS A 128 -6.77 -20.74 18.21
CA HIS A 128 -7.50 -19.51 18.56
C HIS A 128 -8.51 -19.05 17.49
N GLY A 129 -8.52 -19.70 16.32
CA GLY A 129 -9.39 -19.39 15.19
C GLY A 129 -8.86 -18.28 14.27
N ASP A 130 -9.59 -18.02 13.19
CA ASP A 130 -9.21 -17.17 12.07
C ASP A 130 -9.98 -15.82 12.03
N ARG A 131 -10.62 -15.43 13.14
CA ARG A 131 -11.50 -14.23 13.19
C ARG A 131 -10.83 -12.97 12.65
N LYS A 132 -9.54 -12.79 12.94
CA LYS A 132 -8.77 -11.64 12.44
C LYS A 132 -8.61 -11.65 10.92
N ILE A 133 -8.40 -12.83 10.34
CA ILE A 133 -8.31 -13.02 8.88
C ILE A 133 -9.66 -12.72 8.24
N GLN A 134 -10.76 -13.19 8.84
CA GLN A 134 -12.12 -12.92 8.36
C GLN A 134 -12.47 -11.42 8.40
N GLN A 135 -12.04 -10.70 9.45
CA GLN A 135 -12.23 -9.26 9.55
C GLN A 135 -11.47 -8.51 8.44
N ILE A 136 -10.22 -8.88 8.20
CA ILE A 136 -9.41 -8.29 7.11
C ILE A 136 -10.01 -8.63 5.74
N ASP A 137 -10.54 -9.84 5.57
CA ASP A 137 -11.28 -10.22 4.37
C ASP A 137 -12.44 -9.27 4.06
N ASN A 138 -13.18 -8.85 5.10
CA ASN A 138 -14.29 -7.91 4.92
C ASN A 138 -13.78 -6.52 4.54
N TYR A 139 -12.75 -6.01 5.21
CA TYR A 139 -12.15 -4.72 4.86
C TYR A 139 -11.63 -4.67 3.42
N ILE A 140 -11.00 -5.76 2.96
CA ILE A 140 -10.46 -5.83 1.60
C ILE A 140 -11.58 -5.95 0.56
N LYS A 141 -12.69 -6.62 0.89
CA LYS A 141 -13.89 -6.63 0.03
C LYS A 141 -14.47 -5.23 -0.11
N GLU A 142 -14.60 -4.47 0.97
CA GLU A 142 -15.09 -3.08 0.92
C GLU A 142 -14.22 -2.20 -0.01
N PHE A 143 -12.88 -2.32 0.09
CA PHE A 143 -11.98 -1.65 -0.85
C PHE A 143 -12.14 -2.12 -2.29
N THR A 144 -12.34 -3.43 -2.50
CA THR A 144 -12.43 -4.02 -3.84
C THR A 144 -13.74 -3.66 -4.53
N GLU A 145 -14.83 -3.58 -3.77
CA GLU A 145 -16.16 -3.20 -4.27
C GLU A 145 -16.19 -1.74 -4.72
N ILE A 146 -15.56 -0.84 -3.97
CA ILE A 146 -15.60 0.60 -4.25
C ILE A 146 -14.45 1.04 -5.18
N ASP A 147 -13.25 0.45 -5.04
CA ASP A 147 -12.06 0.85 -5.79
C ASP A 147 -11.18 -0.35 -6.23
N PRO A 148 -11.69 -1.19 -7.15
CA PRO A 148 -11.03 -2.44 -7.54
C PRO A 148 -9.63 -2.24 -8.12
N LEU A 149 -9.39 -1.11 -8.80
CA LEU A 149 -8.16 -0.85 -9.56
C LEU A 149 -7.40 0.41 -9.11
N SER A 150 -7.70 0.94 -7.92
CA SER A 150 -7.05 2.15 -7.38
C SER A 150 -7.39 3.43 -8.15
N PHE A 151 -8.48 3.50 -8.93
CA PHE A 151 -8.82 4.68 -9.75
C PHE A 151 -9.93 5.55 -9.13
N THR A 152 -10.89 4.95 -8.42
CA THR A 152 -12.14 5.59 -7.99
C THR A 152 -11.92 6.89 -7.21
N PHE A 153 -10.90 6.91 -6.35
CA PHE A 153 -10.60 8.08 -5.51
C PHE A 153 -9.58 9.06 -6.12
N ARG A 154 -9.10 8.79 -7.33
CA ARG A 154 -8.15 9.67 -8.05
C ARG A 154 -8.82 10.41 -9.20
N TYR A 155 -9.83 9.82 -9.81
CA TYR A 155 -10.48 10.38 -10.98
C TYR A 155 -11.99 10.43 -10.79
N PRO A 156 -12.64 11.57 -11.05
CA PRO A 156 -14.10 11.64 -10.92
C PRO A 156 -14.79 10.81 -12.00
N LEU A 157 -14.17 10.61 -13.16
CA LEU A 157 -14.76 9.91 -14.30
C LEU A 157 -14.12 8.54 -14.51
N ALA A 158 -14.95 7.55 -14.83
CA ALA A 158 -14.46 6.24 -15.20
C ALA A 158 -13.64 6.30 -16.49
N LYS A 159 -12.69 5.39 -16.67
CA LYS A 159 -11.95 5.30 -17.94
C LYS A 159 -12.94 4.93 -19.07
N PRO A 160 -13.08 5.76 -20.12
CA PRO A 160 -14.03 5.47 -21.19
C PRO A 160 -13.66 4.16 -21.88
N LYS A 161 -14.66 3.32 -22.18
CA LYS A 161 -14.44 2.17 -23.06
C LYS A 161 -14.06 2.69 -24.45
N ARG A 162 -13.18 1.98 -25.17
CA ARG A 162 -12.67 2.38 -26.51
C ARG A 162 -13.78 2.74 -27.51
N LYS A 163 -14.96 2.11 -27.39
CA LYS A 163 -16.15 2.42 -28.21
C LYS A 163 -16.81 3.75 -27.81
N GLN A 164 -16.95 4.02 -26.51
CA GLN A 164 -17.53 5.27 -26.00
C GLN A 164 -16.65 6.49 -26.35
N ALA A 165 -15.33 6.33 -26.26
CA ALA A 165 -14.38 7.36 -26.66
C ALA A 165 -14.51 7.74 -28.15
N LYS A 166 -14.77 6.76 -29.02
CA LYS A 166 -15.00 7.01 -30.46
C LYS A 166 -16.34 7.69 -30.74
N GLU A 167 -17.33 7.51 -29.87
CA GLU A 167 -18.67 8.10 -29.99
C GLU A 167 -18.79 9.47 -29.30
N GLY A 168 -17.70 10.00 -28.73
CA GLY A 168 -17.70 11.29 -28.03
C GLY A 168 -18.54 11.31 -26.74
N LYS A 169 -18.87 10.14 -26.17
CA LYS A 169 -19.65 10.03 -24.94
C LYS A 169 -18.77 10.26 -23.72
N LEU A 170 -19.20 11.14 -22.82
CA LEU A 170 -18.57 11.31 -21.51
C LEU A 170 -18.77 10.03 -20.68
N PRO A 171 -17.74 9.55 -19.97
CA PRO A 171 -17.90 8.49 -18.99
C PRO A 171 -18.80 8.93 -17.84
N ILE A 172 -19.43 7.96 -17.19
CA ILE A 172 -20.20 8.15 -15.94
C ILE A 172 -19.20 8.48 -14.81
N GLU A 173 -19.63 9.26 -13.80
CA GLU A 173 -18.80 9.47 -12.61
C GLU A 173 -18.53 8.13 -11.90
N GLN A 174 -17.31 7.93 -11.38
CA GLN A 174 -16.93 6.63 -10.80
C GLN A 174 -17.82 6.25 -9.62
N LEU A 175 -18.23 7.24 -8.83
CA LEU A 175 -19.04 7.07 -7.63
C LEU A 175 -20.55 7.23 -7.85
N GLU A 176 -21.00 7.69 -9.03
CA GLU A 176 -22.44 7.74 -9.37
C GLU A 176 -23.06 6.34 -9.38
N ASN A 177 -22.28 5.30 -9.72
CA ASN A 177 -22.75 3.92 -9.73
C ASN A 177 -23.02 3.34 -8.33
N LEU A 178 -22.64 4.05 -7.26
CA LEU A 178 -22.88 3.63 -5.87
C LEU A 178 -24.28 4.02 -5.36
N GLY A 179 -25.07 4.77 -6.13
CA GLY A 179 -26.44 5.15 -5.78
C GLY A 179 -26.56 6.38 -4.87
N ASP A 180 -27.80 6.80 -4.60
CA ASP A 180 -28.12 7.97 -3.76
C ASP A 180 -28.06 7.68 -2.24
N ASP A 181 -28.01 6.40 -1.84
CA ASP A 181 -27.95 5.96 -0.43
C ASP A 181 -26.53 6.05 0.15
N ARG A 182 -25.87 7.22 -0.01
CA ARG A 182 -24.52 7.43 0.51
C ARG A 182 -24.56 7.63 2.02
N GLU A 183 -24.17 6.59 2.77
CA GLU A 183 -23.80 6.78 4.17
C GLU A 183 -22.46 7.53 4.27
N PRO A 184 -22.35 8.52 5.16
CA PRO A 184 -21.11 9.26 5.36
C PRO A 184 -20.01 8.35 5.93
N ILE A 185 -18.79 8.48 5.41
CA ILE A 185 -17.63 7.75 5.93
C ILE A 185 -17.17 8.38 7.24
N CYS A 186 -17.19 7.60 8.32
CA CYS A 186 -16.63 8.01 9.61
C CYS A 186 -15.10 7.93 9.57
N LEU A 187 -14.42 9.07 9.43
CA LEU A 187 -12.95 9.14 9.30
C LEU A 187 -12.20 8.54 10.51
N SER A 188 -12.75 8.67 11.73
CA SER A 188 -12.16 8.06 12.93
C SER A 188 -12.21 6.53 12.86
N ASN A 189 -13.36 5.97 12.48
CA ASN A 189 -13.50 4.52 12.30
C ASN A 189 -12.61 3.99 11.18
N LEU A 190 -12.52 4.73 10.06
CA LEU A 190 -11.65 4.38 8.94
C LEU A 190 -10.18 4.30 9.41
N LYS A 191 -9.71 5.33 10.13
CA LYS A 191 -8.34 5.37 10.68
C LYS A 191 -8.10 4.20 11.63
N GLU A 192 -8.97 3.98 12.61
CA GLU A 192 -8.84 2.87 13.57
C GLU A 192 -8.80 1.50 12.87
N SER A 193 -9.70 1.28 11.90
CA SER A 193 -9.76 0.03 11.13
C SER A 193 -8.51 -0.19 10.29
N MET A 194 -7.96 0.88 9.69
CA MET A 194 -6.71 0.82 8.92
C MET A 194 -5.51 0.53 9.82
N HIS A 195 -5.43 1.13 11.01
CA HIS A 195 -4.37 0.82 11.98
C HIS A 195 -4.43 -0.65 12.42
N ASP A 196 -5.62 -1.15 12.71
CA ASP A 196 -5.85 -2.53 13.11
C ASP A 196 -5.42 -3.52 12.02
N LEU A 197 -5.82 -3.26 10.77
CA LEU A 197 -5.41 -4.04 9.61
C LEU A 197 -3.89 -3.99 9.38
N MET A 198 -3.30 -2.79 9.41
CA MET A 198 -1.88 -2.59 9.09
C MET A 198 -0.97 -3.13 10.19
N SER A 199 -1.39 -3.08 11.44
CA SER A 199 -0.68 -3.69 12.57
C SER A 199 -0.56 -5.21 12.38
N PHE A 200 -1.66 -5.88 12.02
CA PHE A 200 -1.65 -7.32 11.76
C PHE A 200 -0.72 -7.69 10.59
N LEU A 201 -0.83 -6.98 9.47
CA LEU A 201 0.04 -7.22 8.31
C LEU A 201 1.51 -6.92 8.61
N THR A 202 1.79 -5.93 9.46
CA THR A 202 3.15 -5.61 9.90
C THR A 202 3.74 -6.76 10.72
N GLY A 203 2.99 -7.33 11.67
CA GLY A 203 3.45 -8.51 12.41
C GLY A 203 3.77 -9.71 11.52
N ALA A 204 2.98 -9.94 10.45
CA ALA A 204 3.27 -10.96 9.46
C ALA A 204 4.55 -10.66 8.66
N ALA A 205 4.73 -9.41 8.22
CA ALA A 205 5.93 -8.98 7.51
C ALA A 205 7.19 -9.08 8.38
N ASP A 206 7.11 -8.67 9.66
CA ASP A 206 8.21 -8.73 10.61
C ASP A 206 8.64 -10.17 10.84
N THR A 207 7.68 -11.09 11.01
CA THR A 207 7.96 -12.52 11.18
C THR A 207 8.71 -13.11 9.98
N LEU A 208 8.30 -12.78 8.75
CA LEU A 208 9.00 -13.20 7.54
C LEU A 208 10.38 -12.54 7.41
N GLY A 209 10.49 -11.26 7.76
CA GLY A 209 11.74 -10.51 7.78
C GLY A 209 12.78 -11.15 8.70
N ASP A 210 12.37 -11.49 9.92
CA ASP A 210 13.22 -12.16 10.91
C ASP A 210 13.69 -13.53 10.41
N GLN A 211 12.80 -14.32 9.82
CA GLN A 211 13.15 -15.60 9.20
C GLN A 211 14.20 -15.41 8.10
N LEU A 212 14.00 -14.42 7.23
CA LEU A 212 14.89 -14.15 6.10
C LEU A 212 16.27 -13.68 6.58
N GLU A 213 16.32 -12.87 7.64
CA GLU A 213 17.58 -12.49 8.27
C GLU A 213 18.33 -13.68 8.85
N ILE A 214 17.64 -14.61 9.52
CA ILE A 214 18.23 -15.82 10.08
C ILE A 214 18.80 -16.70 8.96
N GLU A 215 18.02 -16.98 7.91
CA GLU A 215 18.46 -17.80 6.78
C GLU A 215 19.68 -17.20 6.07
N ARG A 216 19.71 -15.88 5.88
CA ARG A 216 20.84 -15.17 5.26
C ARG A 216 22.10 -15.17 6.11
N LYS A 217 21.96 -14.98 7.44
CA LYS A 217 23.11 -15.08 8.38
C LYS A 217 23.72 -16.47 8.34
N ASN A 218 22.91 -17.50 8.13
CA ASN A 218 23.35 -18.89 8.03
C ASN A 218 23.93 -19.25 6.64
N SER A 219 23.77 -18.40 5.61
CA SER A 219 24.01 -18.73 4.19
C SER A 219 24.94 -17.76 3.42
N LEU A 220 25.94 -17.10 4.05
CA LEU A 220 26.90 -16.14 3.44
C LEU A 220 27.17 -16.27 1.91
N PRO A 221 27.29 -15.17 1.10
CA PRO A 221 27.03 -13.74 1.34
C PRO A 221 25.81 -13.18 0.57
N ILE A 222 25.25 -12.09 1.10
CA ILE A 222 24.16 -11.29 0.53
C ILE A 222 24.61 -10.77 -0.85
N PRO A 223 23.86 -11.02 -1.95
CA PRO A 223 24.13 -10.33 -3.21
C PRO A 223 23.99 -8.82 -2.98
N ALA A 224 25.09 -8.10 -3.17
CA ALA A 224 25.07 -6.64 -3.14
C ALA A 224 24.00 -6.13 -4.11
N LEU A 225 23.22 -5.14 -3.69
CA LEU A 225 22.40 -4.38 -4.63
C LEU A 225 23.35 -3.86 -5.72
N ILE A 226 22.99 -4.07 -6.98
CA ILE A 226 23.76 -3.55 -8.12
C ILE A 226 23.76 -2.03 -7.96
N GLU A 227 24.93 -1.45 -7.69
CA GLU A 227 25.09 0.00 -7.74
C GLU A 227 24.70 0.47 -9.15
N PRO A 228 23.87 1.50 -9.29
CA PRO A 228 23.53 2.02 -10.61
C PRO A 228 24.84 2.38 -11.32
N GLU A 229 25.02 1.89 -12.56
CA GLU A 229 26.14 2.29 -13.41
C GLU A 229 26.22 3.82 -13.37
N THR A 230 27.34 4.34 -12.88
CA THR A 230 27.62 5.76 -12.95
C THR A 230 27.61 6.13 -14.42
N CYS A 231 26.58 6.84 -14.88
CA CYS A 231 26.61 7.49 -16.18
C CYS A 231 27.79 8.47 -16.18
N GLU A 232 28.88 8.10 -16.89
CA GLU A 232 29.92 9.03 -17.34
C GLU A 232 29.35 10.07 -18.30
#